data_AF-A0A2T0FDM2-F1
#
_entry.id   AF-A0A2T0FDM2-F1
#
_cell.length_a   1.000
_cell.length_b   1.000
_cell.length_c   1.000
_cell.angle_alpha   90.00
_cell.angle_beta   90.00
_cell.angle_gamma   90.00
#
_symmetry.space_group_name_H-M   'P 1'
#
loop_
_entity.id
_entity.type
_entity.pdbx_description
1 polymer ?
#
loop_
_entity_poly.entity_id
_entity_poly.type
_entity_poly.pdbx_seq_one_letter_code
_entity_poly.pdbx_strand_id
1 'polypeptide(L)'
;MSISRYPRHVPLNAFQRAFLFASSGIAALINPRRHDLVATFGEMTMQPFFAERLRKEMLSDKVGRQLLRERPRITSKSLDIDYLRQLPANTVGRQYVEWLDREHVSPDTRLDVRFLDDPECAYVMQRYRECHDFYHSITKLPVFMEGEIAVKAFEFANLGIPMTGLAAFSEPFKLKKQAARDRMWSIYIPWGLANGAFSKPLINVYWEEQLERDADELRSELGIALPPDLRTLRKPPLDQPHGFVMMEGQQKRLRAACSEAKDLAYAPYSKFRVGAAVLYGDNTIVKGANVENASFGAGLCAERSALVTARMEGKDCQIKAIAVTTDTEELVSPCGICRQFIREFSEPELPIYMFTNSGDLTVRTLGELLPLSFGPDNLLSRGG
;
A
#
# COMPACT_ATOMS: atom_id res chain seq x y z
N MET A 1 3.04 -4.38 48.09
CA MET A 1 2.07 -4.83 47.07
C MET A 1 1.71 -3.62 46.23
N SER A 2 1.96 -3.67 44.92
CA SER A 2 1.64 -2.53 44.07
C SER A 2 0.14 -2.52 43.74
N ILE A 3 -0.53 -1.41 44.05
CA ILE A 3 -1.98 -1.25 43.97
C ILE A 3 -2.35 -0.91 42.52
N SER A 4 -3.34 -1.62 41.97
CA SER A 4 -3.92 -1.27 40.66
C SER A 4 -4.62 0.08 40.73
N ARG A 5 -4.31 1.00 39.80
CA ARG A 5 -4.77 2.39 39.83
C ARG A 5 -5.94 2.68 38.89
N TYR A 6 -6.23 1.77 37.96
CA TYR A 6 -7.36 1.82 37.04
C TYR A 6 -7.61 0.42 36.43
N PRO A 7 -8.75 0.17 35.76
CA PRO A 7 -9.06 -1.14 35.18
C PRO A 7 -7.96 -1.63 34.23
N ARG A 8 -7.47 -2.86 34.44
CA ARG A 8 -6.38 -3.50 33.68
C ARG A 8 -4.97 -2.91 33.86
N HIS A 9 -4.77 -2.00 34.81
CA HIS A 9 -3.44 -1.56 35.21
C HIS A 9 -2.60 -2.72 35.77
N VAL A 10 -1.38 -2.86 35.24
CA VAL A 10 -0.37 -3.83 35.67
C VAL A 10 0.83 -3.03 36.18
N PRO A 11 0.97 -2.89 37.51
CA PRO A 11 2.10 -2.17 38.07
C PRO A 11 3.41 -2.92 37.88
N LEU A 12 4.45 -2.21 37.47
CA LEU A 12 5.79 -2.77 37.25
C LEU A 12 6.85 -2.09 38.13
N ASN A 13 7.75 -2.89 38.70
CA ASN A 13 8.96 -2.36 39.31
C ASN A 13 10.00 -1.95 38.24
N ALA A 14 11.08 -1.27 38.65
CA ALA A 14 12.10 -0.76 37.73
C ALA A 14 12.76 -1.85 36.87
N PHE A 15 13.02 -3.02 37.46
CA PHE A 15 13.61 -4.15 36.73
C PHE A 15 12.64 -4.74 35.70
N GLN A 16 11.39 -5.01 36.11
CA GLN A 16 10.35 -5.50 35.22
C GLN A 16 10.11 -4.55 34.05
N ARG A 17 10.13 -3.24 34.31
CA ARG A 17 9.99 -2.20 33.30
C ARG A 17 11.15 -2.19 32.31
N ALA A 18 12.39 -2.23 32.81
CA ALA A 18 13.58 -2.28 31.95
C ALA A 18 13.59 -3.56 31.09
N PHE A 19 13.26 -4.71 31.68
CA PHE A 19 13.14 -5.97 30.97
C PHE A 19 12.05 -5.92 29.90
N LEU A 20 10.87 -5.40 30.23
CA LEU A 20 9.75 -5.29 29.29
C LEU A 20 10.07 -4.32 28.15
N PHE A 21 10.72 -3.19 28.43
CA PHE A 21 11.22 -2.26 27.43
C PHE A 21 12.17 -2.94 26.43
N ALA A 22 13.20 -3.62 26.94
CA ALA A 22 14.20 -4.27 26.08
C ALA A 22 13.60 -5.42 25.26
N SER A 23 12.85 -6.30 25.92
CA SER A 23 12.26 -7.49 25.27
C SER A 23 11.19 -7.12 24.25
N SER A 24 10.28 -6.19 24.58
CA SER A 24 9.26 -5.73 23.63
C SER A 24 9.86 -4.94 22.47
N GLY A 25 10.91 -4.14 22.69
CA GLY A 25 11.61 -3.40 21.64
C GLY A 25 12.29 -4.32 20.62
N ILE A 26 13.07 -5.29 21.09
CA ILE A 26 13.72 -6.29 20.21
C ILE A 26 12.66 -7.07 19.43
N ALA A 27 11.62 -7.54 20.11
CA ALA A 27 10.60 -8.35 19.47
C ALA A 27 9.73 -7.56 18.47
N ALA A 28 9.41 -6.29 18.77
CA ALA A 28 8.73 -5.38 17.84
C ALA A 28 9.60 -5.08 16.59
N LEU A 29 10.92 -4.98 16.76
CA LEU A 29 11.84 -4.84 15.63
C LEU A 29 11.87 -6.07 14.73
N ILE A 30 11.93 -7.27 15.32
CA ILE A 30 11.96 -8.55 14.59
C ILE A 30 10.61 -8.84 13.91
N ASN A 31 9.50 -8.62 14.63
CA ASN A 31 8.16 -8.89 14.12
C ASN A 31 7.18 -7.74 14.41
N PRO A 32 7.11 -6.73 13.51
CA PRO A 32 6.22 -5.59 13.66
C PRO A 32 4.72 -5.95 13.62
N ARG A 33 4.36 -7.17 13.18
CA ARG A 33 2.95 -7.64 13.16
C ARG A 33 2.47 -8.10 14.55
N ARG A 34 3.36 -8.18 15.54
CA ARG A 34 3.00 -8.41 16.94
C ARG A 34 2.54 -7.10 17.58
N HIS A 35 1.30 -6.72 17.25
CA HIS A 35 0.68 -5.47 17.72
C HIS A 35 0.70 -5.33 19.25
N ASP A 36 0.66 -6.44 19.99
CA ASP A 36 0.81 -6.50 21.45
C ASP A 36 2.18 -6.00 21.93
N LEU A 37 3.25 -6.38 21.23
CA LEU A 37 4.62 -5.99 21.58
C LEU A 37 4.93 -4.56 21.16
N VAL A 38 4.39 -4.11 20.02
CA VAL A 38 4.48 -2.70 19.59
C VAL A 38 3.75 -1.79 20.59
N ALA A 39 2.55 -2.17 21.01
CA ALA A 39 1.77 -1.43 22.02
C ALA A 39 2.52 -1.36 23.35
N THR A 40 3.07 -2.49 23.81
CA THR A 40 3.86 -2.57 25.04
C THR A 40 5.11 -1.70 24.97
N PHE A 41 5.86 -1.79 23.88
CA PHE A 41 7.07 -0.98 23.66
C PHE A 41 6.73 0.52 23.65
N GLY A 42 5.61 0.88 22.99
CA GLY A 42 5.07 2.24 23.02
C GLY A 42 4.83 2.74 24.45
N GLU A 43 4.15 1.97 25.30
CA GLU A 43 3.92 2.35 26.72
C GLU A 43 5.22 2.54 27.50
N MET A 44 6.19 1.66 27.27
CA MET A 44 7.49 1.73 27.94
C MET A 44 8.28 2.98 27.53
N THR A 45 8.20 3.40 26.26
CA THR A 45 8.85 4.64 25.79
C THR A 45 8.16 5.91 26.28
N MET A 46 6.90 5.82 26.68
CA MET A 46 6.11 7.00 27.07
C MET A 46 6.35 7.46 28.50
N GLN A 47 6.87 6.58 29.37
CA GLN A 47 7.11 6.90 30.77
C GLN A 47 8.58 7.22 31.06
N PRO A 48 8.86 8.08 32.06
CA PRO A 48 7.90 8.90 32.81
C PRO A 48 7.56 10.24 32.12
N PHE A 49 8.37 10.66 31.15
CA PHE A 49 8.41 12.05 30.70
C PHE A 49 7.40 12.38 29.59
N PHE A 50 7.28 11.53 28.57
CA PHE A 50 6.56 11.89 27.35
C PHE A 50 5.04 11.89 27.51
N ALA A 51 4.50 10.95 28.31
CA ALA A 51 3.09 10.93 28.65
C ALA A 51 2.68 12.18 29.45
N GLU A 52 3.53 12.59 30.40
CA GLU A 52 3.31 13.80 31.20
C GLU A 52 3.42 15.07 30.35
N ARG A 53 4.34 15.11 29.37
CA ARG A 53 4.44 16.22 28.41
C ARG A 53 3.17 16.35 27.58
N LEU A 54 2.65 15.25 27.03
CA LEU A 54 1.39 15.26 26.27
C LEU A 54 0.20 15.67 27.15
N ARG A 55 0.15 15.20 28.40
CA ARG A 55 -0.88 15.62 29.35
C ARG A 55 -0.82 17.14 29.61
N LYS A 56 0.38 17.71 29.77
CA LYS A 56 0.55 19.17 29.91
C LYS A 56 0.11 19.93 28.67
N GLU A 57 0.37 19.40 27.47
CA GLU A 57 -0.14 19.94 26.21
C GLU A 57 -1.68 19.94 26.13
N MET A 58 -2.32 18.90 26.69
CA MET A 58 -3.78 18.89 26.79
C MET A 58 -4.31 19.87 27.84
N LEU A 59 -3.60 20.04 28.96
CA LEU A 59 -4.00 20.95 30.02
C LEU A 59 -3.87 22.44 29.63
N SER A 60 -2.96 22.79 28.72
CA SER A 60 -2.82 24.16 28.21
C SER A 60 -3.97 24.56 27.28
N ASP A 61 -4.58 23.59 26.59
CA ASP A 61 -5.67 23.82 25.63
C ASP A 61 -7.08 23.68 26.25
N LYS A 62 -8.05 24.45 25.73
CA LYS A 62 -9.44 24.39 26.23
C LYS A 62 -10.11 23.06 25.92
N VAL A 63 -9.95 22.55 24.70
CA VAL A 63 -10.49 21.27 24.24
C VAL A 63 -9.74 20.13 24.92
N GLY A 64 -8.41 20.23 25.04
CA GLY A 64 -7.61 19.26 25.79
C GLY A 64 -8.09 19.08 27.24
N ARG A 65 -8.37 20.17 27.98
CA ARG A 65 -8.97 20.11 29.32
C ARG A 65 -10.36 19.49 29.35
N GLN A 66 -11.15 19.65 28.30
CA GLN A 66 -12.46 19.02 28.16
C GLN A 66 -12.30 17.51 27.97
N LEU A 67 -11.43 17.09 27.04
CA LEU A 67 -11.11 15.68 26.77
C LEU A 67 -10.59 14.94 28.01
N LEU A 68 -9.73 15.57 28.81
CA LEU A 68 -9.22 14.96 30.07
C LEU A 68 -10.32 14.77 31.13
N ARG A 69 -11.35 15.62 31.12
CA ARG A 69 -12.47 15.59 32.06
C ARG A 69 -13.52 14.56 31.65
N GLU A 70 -13.95 14.60 30.40
CA GLU A 70 -15.03 13.75 29.87
C GLU A 70 -14.55 12.33 29.56
N ARG A 71 -13.26 12.19 29.24
CA ARG A 71 -12.62 10.92 28.89
C ARG A 71 -13.35 10.11 27.81
N PRO A 72 -13.77 10.72 26.67
CA PRO A 72 -14.45 9.99 25.60
C PRO A 72 -13.58 8.88 25.02
N ARG A 73 -14.24 7.80 24.58
CA ARG A 73 -13.61 6.64 23.94
C ARG A 73 -14.06 6.54 22.49
N ILE A 74 -13.15 6.25 21.57
CA ILE A 74 -13.48 5.99 20.16
C ILE A 74 -13.55 4.48 19.96
N THR A 75 -14.75 3.98 19.74
CA THR A 75 -15.07 2.56 19.52
C THR A 75 -16.23 2.48 18.53
N SER A 76 -16.51 1.30 17.97
CA SER A 76 -17.72 1.10 17.15
C SER A 76 -19.03 1.33 17.92
N LYS A 77 -18.98 1.35 19.26
CA LYS A 77 -20.15 1.64 20.10
C LYS A 77 -20.40 3.13 20.30
N SER A 78 -19.35 3.95 20.19
CA SER A 78 -19.44 5.40 20.35
C SER A 78 -19.55 6.13 19.02
N LEU A 79 -19.11 5.52 17.93
CA LEU A 79 -19.28 6.02 16.57
C LEU A 79 -20.38 5.24 15.84
N ASP A 80 -21.43 5.93 15.40
CA ASP A 80 -22.45 5.34 14.53
C ASP A 80 -21.93 5.24 13.09
N ILE A 81 -21.26 4.12 12.78
CA ILE A 81 -20.62 3.90 11.48
C ILE A 81 -21.63 3.98 10.32
N ASP A 82 -22.87 3.49 10.53
CA ASP A 82 -23.89 3.48 9.49
C ASP A 82 -24.44 4.88 9.21
N TYR A 83 -24.55 5.73 10.25
CA TYR A 83 -24.82 7.16 10.08
C TYR A 83 -23.68 7.86 9.33
N LEU A 84 -22.42 7.62 9.70
CA LEU A 84 -21.27 8.27 9.06
C LEU A 84 -21.15 7.90 7.56
N ARG A 85 -21.61 6.71 7.15
CA ARG A 85 -21.72 6.35 5.73
C ARG A 85 -22.74 7.20 4.98
N GLN A 86 -23.74 7.74 5.64
CA GLN A 86 -24.79 8.54 4.97
C GLN A 86 -24.41 10.01 4.82
N LEU A 87 -23.36 10.46 5.53
CA LEU A 87 -22.89 11.84 5.45
C LEU A 87 -22.31 12.17 4.04
N PRO A 88 -22.29 13.46 3.65
CA PRO A 88 -21.68 13.89 2.39
C PRO A 88 -20.20 13.49 2.26
N ALA A 89 -19.75 13.20 1.04
CA ALA A 89 -18.39 12.69 0.74
C ALA A 89 -17.23 13.60 1.23
N ASN A 90 -17.49 14.89 1.39
CA ASN A 90 -16.51 15.87 1.86
C ASN A 90 -16.42 15.94 3.40
N THR A 91 -17.28 15.28 4.17
CA THR A 91 -17.22 15.35 5.64
C THR A 91 -16.11 14.46 6.22
N VAL A 92 -15.63 14.83 7.41
CA VAL A 92 -14.62 14.05 8.15
C VAL A 92 -15.10 12.63 8.42
N GLY A 93 -16.33 12.47 8.87
CA GLY A 93 -16.93 11.18 9.22
C GLY A 93 -17.08 10.26 8.02
N ARG A 94 -17.53 10.80 6.89
CA ARG A 94 -17.64 10.02 5.64
C ARG A 94 -16.25 9.61 5.12
N GLN A 95 -15.27 10.51 5.13
CA GLN A 95 -13.88 10.19 4.74
C GLN A 95 -13.23 9.17 5.70
N TYR A 96 -13.56 9.22 6.99
CA TYR A 96 -13.09 8.26 7.98
C TYR A 96 -13.64 6.86 7.70
N VAL A 97 -14.94 6.69 7.49
CA VAL A 97 -15.51 5.38 7.18
C VAL A 97 -15.05 4.85 5.82
N GLU A 98 -14.96 5.70 4.79
CA GLU A 98 -14.39 5.31 3.49
C GLU A 98 -12.91 4.90 3.58
N TRP A 99 -12.18 5.41 4.56
CA TRP A 99 -10.82 4.97 4.86
C TRP A 99 -10.83 3.62 5.58
N LEU A 100 -11.65 3.45 6.62
CA LEU A 100 -11.81 2.17 7.34
C LEU A 100 -12.16 1.02 6.38
N ASP A 101 -13.19 1.22 5.54
CA ASP A 101 -13.68 0.22 4.58
C ASP A 101 -12.59 -0.16 3.56
N ARG A 102 -11.77 0.81 3.14
CA ARG A 102 -10.71 0.66 2.14
C ARG A 102 -9.45 -0.02 2.68
N GLU A 103 -9.10 0.27 3.93
CA GLU A 103 -7.94 -0.33 4.59
C GLU A 103 -8.31 -1.65 5.30
N HIS A 104 -9.59 -2.00 5.35
CA HIS A 104 -10.14 -3.19 6.01
C HIS A 104 -9.80 -3.25 7.51
N VAL A 105 -9.94 -2.12 8.21
CA VAL A 105 -9.66 -1.99 9.65
C VAL A 105 -10.90 -1.54 10.44
N SER A 106 -10.88 -1.75 11.75
CA SER A 106 -11.96 -1.37 12.68
C SER A 106 -11.42 -0.56 13.87
N PRO A 107 -12.17 0.44 14.37
CA PRO A 107 -11.79 1.22 15.55
C PRO A 107 -11.64 0.38 16.83
N ASP A 108 -12.27 -0.80 16.90
CA ASP A 108 -12.24 -1.65 18.10
C ASP A 108 -10.96 -2.46 18.29
N THR A 109 -10.01 -2.37 17.36
CA THR A 109 -8.80 -3.20 17.37
C THR A 109 -7.73 -2.73 18.35
N ARG A 110 -7.98 -1.62 19.08
CA ARG A 110 -6.98 -0.96 19.93
C ARG A 110 -6.88 -1.60 21.31
N LEU A 111 -5.67 -2.09 21.64
CA LEU A 111 -5.35 -2.66 22.95
C LEU A 111 -5.37 -1.60 24.04
N ASP A 112 -5.87 -1.97 25.21
CA ASP A 112 -5.86 -1.09 26.36
C ASP A 112 -4.48 -0.86 26.95
N VAL A 113 -4.25 0.35 27.44
CA VAL A 113 -3.04 0.74 28.16
C VAL A 113 -2.98 0.05 29.52
N ARG A 114 -1.83 -0.55 29.87
CA ARG A 114 -1.70 -1.39 31.08
C ARG A 114 -0.59 -0.93 32.01
N PHE A 115 0.48 -0.36 31.48
CA PHE A 115 1.74 -0.20 32.21
C PHE A 115 2.07 1.26 32.57
N LEU A 116 1.15 2.20 32.31
CA LEU A 116 1.30 3.57 32.74
C LEU A 116 0.74 3.77 34.15
N ASP A 117 1.58 4.14 35.12
CA ASP A 117 1.13 4.25 36.53
C ASP A 117 0.16 5.42 36.81
N ASP A 118 0.17 6.49 36.02
CA ASP A 118 -0.74 7.63 36.23
C ASP A 118 -2.04 7.45 35.42
N PRO A 119 -3.23 7.44 36.05
CA PRO A 119 -4.49 7.17 35.35
C PRO A 119 -4.87 8.21 34.29
N GLU A 120 -4.38 9.45 34.40
CA GLU A 120 -4.63 10.48 33.39
C GLU A 120 -3.69 10.31 32.20
N CYS A 121 -2.40 10.08 32.44
CA CYS A 121 -1.44 9.69 31.41
C CYS A 121 -1.83 8.41 30.68
N ALA A 122 -2.37 7.42 31.40
CA ALA A 122 -2.90 6.20 30.80
C ALA A 122 -4.07 6.50 29.86
N TYR A 123 -4.96 7.42 30.24
CA TYR A 123 -6.02 7.91 29.37
C TYR A 123 -5.47 8.67 28.15
N VAL A 124 -4.50 9.58 28.32
CA VAL A 124 -3.85 10.30 27.21
C VAL A 124 -3.27 9.30 26.19
N MET A 125 -2.57 8.27 26.65
CA MET A 125 -2.02 7.24 25.78
C MET A 125 -3.10 6.39 25.11
N GLN A 126 -4.18 6.08 25.81
CA GLN A 126 -5.31 5.34 25.26
C GLN A 126 -6.00 6.16 24.16
N ARG A 127 -6.23 7.45 24.42
CA ARG A 127 -6.83 8.39 23.48
C ARG A 127 -5.97 8.52 22.22
N TYR A 128 -4.66 8.64 22.37
CA TYR A 128 -3.74 8.61 21.23
C TYR A 128 -3.92 7.36 20.36
N ARG A 129 -3.96 6.16 20.97
CA ARG A 129 -4.14 4.89 20.23
C ARG A 129 -5.45 4.86 19.45
N GLU A 130 -6.49 5.39 20.04
CA GLU A 130 -7.84 5.45 19.49
C GLU A 130 -7.99 6.49 18.37
N CYS A 131 -7.28 7.61 18.48
CA CYS A 131 -7.27 8.64 17.44
C CYS A 131 -6.34 8.33 16.26
N HIS A 132 -5.48 7.32 16.37
CA HIS A 132 -4.48 7.00 15.33
C HIS A 132 -5.09 6.80 13.94
N ASP A 133 -6.26 6.15 13.86
CA ASP A 133 -6.96 5.95 12.57
C ASP A 133 -7.47 7.27 11.98
N PHE A 134 -7.81 8.26 12.81
CA PHE A 134 -8.13 9.62 12.33
C PHE A 134 -6.90 10.30 11.75
N TYR A 135 -5.70 10.05 12.27
CA TYR A 135 -4.46 10.62 11.74
C TYR A 135 -4.17 10.08 10.34
N HIS A 136 -4.36 8.78 10.13
CA HIS A 136 -4.31 8.20 8.80
C HIS A 136 -5.38 8.78 7.86
N SER A 137 -6.63 8.83 8.32
CA SER A 137 -7.75 9.31 7.50
C SER A 137 -7.57 10.78 7.07
N ILE A 138 -7.27 11.68 8.02
CA ILE A 138 -7.16 13.12 7.75
C ILE A 138 -5.97 13.44 6.82
N THR A 139 -4.89 12.64 6.89
CA THR A 139 -3.71 12.74 6.02
C THR A 139 -3.81 11.92 4.74
N LYS A 140 -4.89 11.13 4.58
CA LYS A 140 -5.10 10.16 3.49
C LYS A 140 -3.98 9.12 3.34
N LEU A 141 -3.29 8.78 4.42
CA LEU A 141 -2.20 7.79 4.40
C LEU A 141 -2.71 6.35 4.62
N PRO A 142 -2.21 5.37 3.85
CA PRO A 142 -2.56 3.94 4.02
C PRO A 142 -2.04 3.32 5.31
N VAL A 143 -2.54 2.11 5.65
CA VAL A 143 -2.01 1.27 6.76
C VAL A 143 -0.91 0.28 6.36
N PHE A 144 -0.52 0.25 5.09
CA PHE A 144 0.66 -0.56 4.70
C PHE A 144 1.96 0.17 5.06
N MET A 145 3.07 -0.56 5.14
CA MET A 145 4.33 -0.12 5.77
C MET A 145 4.80 1.30 5.44
N GLU A 146 4.77 1.75 4.18
CA GLU A 146 5.18 3.13 3.81
C GLU A 146 4.23 4.20 4.40
N GLY A 147 2.92 3.94 4.41
CA GLY A 147 1.94 4.86 5.01
C GLY A 147 2.06 4.92 6.53
N GLU A 148 2.30 3.77 7.18
CA GLU A 148 2.61 3.68 8.61
C GLU A 148 3.87 4.47 8.99
N ILE A 149 4.95 4.34 8.20
CA ILE A 149 6.20 5.10 8.42
C ILE A 149 5.93 6.60 8.32
N ALA A 150 5.15 7.02 7.31
CA ALA A 150 4.82 8.43 7.09
C ALA A 150 3.98 9.02 8.23
N VAL A 151 2.93 8.30 8.68
CA VAL A 151 2.12 8.73 9.83
C VAL A 151 2.95 8.76 11.10
N LYS A 152 3.84 7.79 11.34
CA LYS A 152 4.71 7.80 12.52
C LYS A 152 5.68 8.99 12.54
N ALA A 153 6.19 9.41 11.39
CA ALA A 153 6.99 10.64 11.28
C ALA A 153 6.15 11.88 11.66
N PHE A 154 4.91 11.94 11.17
CA PHE A 154 3.94 12.97 11.53
C PHE A 154 3.61 12.97 13.03
N GLU A 155 3.27 11.81 13.61
CA GLU A 155 2.98 11.64 15.03
C GLU A 155 4.18 11.98 15.91
N PHE A 156 5.40 11.65 15.49
CA PHE A 156 6.59 12.03 16.23
C PHE A 156 6.75 13.55 16.28
N ALA A 157 6.57 14.24 15.16
CA ALA A 157 6.72 15.70 15.14
C ALA A 157 5.55 16.42 15.86
N ASN A 158 4.32 15.92 15.73
CA ASN A 158 3.14 16.56 16.34
C ASN A 158 2.98 16.20 17.82
N LEU A 159 3.17 14.93 18.17
CA LEU A 159 2.87 14.38 19.49
C LEU A 159 4.12 14.05 20.29
N GLY A 160 5.31 14.03 19.68
CA GLY A 160 6.59 13.71 20.34
C GLY A 160 6.60 12.36 21.06
N ILE A 161 5.99 11.36 20.44
CA ILE A 161 5.95 9.97 20.94
C ILE A 161 7.24 9.27 20.51
N PRO A 162 8.12 8.81 21.44
CA PRO A 162 9.45 8.35 21.04
C PRO A 162 9.45 7.11 20.14
N MET A 163 8.52 6.18 20.37
CA MET A 163 8.40 4.96 19.57
C MET A 163 8.14 5.27 18.09
N THR A 164 7.28 6.25 17.80
CA THR A 164 6.98 6.62 16.41
C THR A 164 8.19 7.24 15.73
N GLY A 165 8.99 8.05 16.43
CA GLY A 165 10.26 8.57 15.91
C GLY A 165 11.29 7.48 15.62
N LEU A 166 11.47 6.53 16.54
CA LEU A 166 12.35 5.37 16.35
C LEU A 166 11.90 4.51 15.16
N ALA A 167 10.59 4.30 15.01
CA ALA A 167 10.03 3.54 13.92
C ALA A 167 10.17 4.27 12.57
N ALA A 168 9.88 5.58 12.52
CA ALA A 168 10.06 6.40 11.33
C ALA A 168 11.50 6.39 10.80
N PHE A 169 12.49 6.29 11.71
CA PHE A 169 13.90 6.17 11.33
C PHE A 169 14.32 4.73 10.96
N SER A 170 13.87 3.71 11.69
CA SER A 170 14.37 2.34 11.56
C SER A 170 13.59 1.46 10.58
N GLU A 171 12.28 1.66 10.42
CA GLU A 171 11.43 0.85 9.54
C GLU A 171 11.70 1.06 8.04
N PRO A 172 12.14 2.25 7.53
CA PRO A 172 12.52 2.41 6.13
C PRO A 172 13.59 1.40 5.67
N PHE A 173 14.51 0.97 6.55
CA PHE A 173 15.52 -0.03 6.21
C PHE A 173 14.93 -1.43 5.92
N LYS A 174 13.71 -1.70 6.39
CA LYS A 174 12.98 -2.95 6.15
C LYS A 174 12.25 -2.98 4.81
N LEU A 175 12.14 -1.84 4.11
CA LEU A 175 11.52 -1.77 2.79
C LEU A 175 12.40 -2.47 1.76
N LYS A 176 11.84 -3.48 1.07
CA LYS A 176 12.56 -4.29 0.07
C LYS A 176 12.94 -3.51 -1.19
N LYS A 177 12.09 -2.58 -1.64
CA LYS A 177 12.27 -1.83 -2.90
C LYS A 177 13.06 -0.55 -2.64
N GLN A 178 14.13 -0.30 -3.41
CA GLN A 178 14.91 0.94 -3.30
C GLN A 178 14.03 2.17 -3.52
N ALA A 179 13.17 2.17 -4.55
CA ALA A 179 12.25 3.26 -4.83
C ALA A 179 11.30 3.57 -3.64
N ALA A 180 10.93 2.57 -2.84
CA ALA A 180 10.14 2.80 -1.63
C ALA A 180 10.96 3.52 -0.56
N ARG A 181 12.22 3.11 -0.35
CA ARG A 181 13.16 3.78 0.55
C ARG A 181 13.40 5.22 0.13
N ASP A 182 13.65 5.46 -1.15
CA ASP A 182 13.91 6.79 -1.69
C ASP A 182 12.72 7.73 -1.46
N ARG A 183 11.48 7.26 -1.74
CA ARG A 183 10.27 8.04 -1.47
C ARG A 183 10.11 8.37 0.02
N MET A 184 10.45 7.44 0.92
CA MET A 184 10.36 7.72 2.36
C MET A 184 11.28 8.87 2.75
N TRP A 185 12.54 8.83 2.31
CA TRP A 185 13.52 9.85 2.68
C TRP A 185 13.37 11.17 1.93
N SER A 186 12.91 11.15 0.69
CA SER A 186 12.78 12.37 -0.14
C SER A 186 11.43 13.06 0.00
N ILE A 187 10.36 12.34 0.34
CA ILE A 187 9.00 12.89 0.37
C ILE A 187 8.37 12.72 1.75
N TYR A 188 8.13 11.48 2.18
CA TYR A 188 7.16 11.22 3.26
C TYR A 188 7.67 11.52 4.66
N ILE A 189 8.94 11.20 4.97
CA ILE A 189 9.52 11.55 6.27
C ILE A 189 9.68 13.06 6.40
N PRO A 190 10.28 13.79 5.42
CA PRO A 190 10.31 15.26 5.48
C PRO A 190 8.92 15.88 5.55
N TRP A 191 7.96 15.41 4.75
CA TRP A 191 6.57 15.87 4.79
C TRP A 191 5.95 15.65 6.16
N GLY A 192 6.11 14.44 6.73
CA GLY A 192 5.53 14.07 8.03
C GLY A 192 6.11 14.92 9.15
N LEU A 193 7.43 15.08 9.18
CA LEU A 193 8.10 15.92 10.18
C LEU A 193 7.67 17.39 10.07
N ALA A 194 7.63 17.95 8.86
CA ALA A 194 7.22 19.34 8.65
C ALA A 194 5.74 19.55 9.01
N ASN A 195 4.83 18.74 8.46
CA ASN A 195 3.40 18.87 8.73
C ASN A 195 3.08 18.60 10.20
N GLY A 196 3.72 17.61 10.82
CA GLY A 196 3.52 17.33 12.24
C GLY A 196 3.96 18.49 13.14
N ALA A 197 5.11 19.12 12.83
CA ALA A 197 5.65 20.23 13.62
C ALA A 197 4.87 21.54 13.45
N PHE A 198 4.29 21.78 12.26
CA PHE A 198 3.56 23.02 11.96
C PHE A 198 2.03 22.91 12.11
N SER A 199 1.50 21.71 12.31
CA SER A 199 0.07 21.51 12.60
C SER A 199 -0.26 21.78 14.07
N LYS A 200 -1.52 22.09 14.34
CA LYS A 200 -2.03 22.16 15.72
C LYS A 200 -1.83 20.80 16.42
N PRO A 201 -1.71 20.73 17.75
CA PRO A 201 -1.59 19.45 18.45
C PRO A 201 -2.85 18.58 18.25
N LEU A 202 -2.74 17.47 17.50
CA LEU A 202 -3.89 16.62 17.15
C LEU A 202 -4.49 15.91 18.38
N ILE A 203 -3.73 15.79 19.46
CA ILE A 203 -4.22 15.23 20.73
C ILE A 203 -5.34 16.09 21.34
N ASN A 204 -5.42 17.37 20.97
CA ASN A 204 -6.44 18.32 21.41
C ASN A 204 -7.63 18.43 20.43
N VAL A 205 -7.72 17.56 19.43
CA VAL A 205 -8.86 17.51 18.52
C VAL A 205 -9.94 16.61 19.08
N TYR A 206 -11.14 17.17 19.28
CA TYR A 206 -12.33 16.40 19.68
C TYR A 206 -12.99 15.79 18.44
N TRP A 207 -12.39 14.72 17.90
CA TRP A 207 -12.78 14.09 16.63
C TRP A 207 -14.27 13.78 16.50
N GLU A 208 -14.92 13.34 17.57
CA GLU A 208 -16.34 13.01 17.62
C GLU A 208 -17.23 14.22 17.31
N GLU A 209 -16.80 15.43 17.69
CA GLU A 209 -17.51 16.68 17.39
C GLU A 209 -17.17 17.21 15.97
N GLN A 210 -16.17 16.65 15.29
CA GLN A 210 -15.73 17.10 13.97
C GLN A 210 -16.33 16.29 12.81
N LEU A 211 -17.04 15.19 13.10
CA LEU A 211 -17.43 14.18 12.09
C LEU A 211 -18.29 14.74 10.95
N GLU A 212 -19.13 15.74 11.22
CA GLU A 212 -20.01 16.34 10.20
C GLU A 212 -19.38 17.53 9.47
N ARG A 213 -18.23 18.03 9.94
CA ARG A 213 -17.55 19.17 9.31
C ARG A 213 -16.92 18.75 7.99
N ASP A 214 -16.70 19.73 7.12
CA ASP A 214 -15.90 19.58 5.92
C ASP A 214 -14.44 19.21 6.29
N ALA A 215 -13.92 18.15 5.66
CA ALA A 215 -12.60 17.62 5.96
C ALA A 215 -11.46 18.50 5.44
N ASP A 216 -11.66 19.24 4.35
CA ASP A 216 -10.67 20.17 3.80
C ASP A 216 -10.59 21.44 4.64
N GLU A 217 -11.73 21.95 5.11
CA GLU A 217 -11.76 23.04 6.10
C GLU A 217 -11.04 22.65 7.39
N LEU A 218 -11.33 21.45 7.93
CA LEU A 218 -10.66 20.98 9.14
C LEU A 218 -9.15 20.80 8.91
N ARG A 219 -8.73 20.23 7.77
CA ARG A 219 -7.30 20.13 7.41
C ARG A 219 -6.63 21.50 7.39
N SER A 220 -7.26 22.49 6.77
CA SER A 220 -6.74 23.86 6.70
C SER A 220 -6.62 24.47 8.09
N GLU A 221 -7.64 24.31 8.93
CA GLU A 221 -7.65 24.80 10.31
C GLU A 221 -6.55 24.16 11.18
N LEU A 222 -6.29 22.87 10.98
CA LEU A 222 -5.25 22.13 11.68
C LEU A 222 -3.85 22.39 11.12
N GLY A 223 -3.72 23.02 9.94
CA GLY A 223 -2.43 23.23 9.28
C GLY A 223 -1.87 21.96 8.64
N ILE A 224 -2.72 21.04 8.17
CA ILE A 224 -2.33 19.76 7.55
C ILE A 224 -2.43 19.87 6.03
N ALA A 225 -1.29 19.83 5.35
CA ALA A 225 -1.20 19.67 3.90
C ALA A 225 -1.12 18.19 3.54
N LEU A 226 -1.84 17.76 2.49
CA LEU A 226 -1.80 16.37 2.05
C LEU A 226 -0.46 16.02 1.39
N PRO A 227 0.08 14.81 1.66
CA PRO A 227 1.21 14.31 0.89
C PRO A 227 0.73 13.88 -0.50
N PRO A 228 1.66 13.68 -1.46
CA PRO A 228 1.34 12.93 -2.67
C PRO A 228 0.67 11.60 -2.33
N ASP A 229 -0.31 11.17 -3.14
CA ASP A 229 -1.01 9.91 -2.88
C ASP A 229 -0.04 8.72 -3.04
N LEU A 230 0.12 7.98 -1.96
CA LEU A 230 1.09 6.90 -1.89
C LEU A 230 0.71 5.72 -2.79
N ARG A 231 -0.58 5.49 -3.03
CA ARG A 231 -1.06 4.49 -3.98
C ARG A 231 -0.83 4.94 -5.41
N THR A 232 -0.96 6.22 -5.74
CA THR A 232 -0.64 6.71 -7.09
C THR A 232 0.86 6.65 -7.35
N LEU A 233 1.70 6.94 -6.36
CA LEU A 233 3.17 6.80 -6.47
C LEU A 233 3.67 5.35 -6.45
N ARG A 234 2.87 4.40 -5.93
CA ARG A 234 3.11 2.96 -6.03
C ARG A 234 2.62 2.36 -7.33
N LYS A 235 1.60 2.96 -7.95
CA LYS A 235 1.26 2.63 -9.33
C LYS A 235 2.46 3.05 -10.18
N PRO A 236 2.98 2.19 -11.07
CA PRO A 236 3.84 2.71 -12.12
C PRO A 236 3.13 3.90 -12.76
N PRO A 237 3.87 4.96 -13.15
CA PRO A 237 3.38 5.87 -14.17
C PRO A 237 2.75 5.03 -15.28
N LEU A 238 1.58 5.43 -15.79
CA LEU A 238 0.89 4.70 -16.87
C LEU A 238 1.84 4.45 -18.07
N ASP A 239 2.92 5.24 -18.15
CA ASP A 239 3.91 5.33 -19.21
C ASP A 239 5.33 4.85 -18.84
N GLN A 240 5.56 4.26 -17.65
CA GLN A 240 6.88 3.71 -17.30
C GLN A 240 6.86 2.18 -17.12
N PRO A 241 7.62 1.42 -17.94
CA PRO A 241 7.67 -0.02 -17.83
C PRO A 241 8.42 -0.45 -16.55
N HIS A 242 7.77 -1.29 -15.74
CA HIS A 242 8.45 -2.13 -14.76
C HIS A 242 8.99 -3.39 -15.45
N GLY A 243 10.25 -3.73 -15.20
CA GLY A 243 10.97 -4.81 -15.90
C GLY A 243 11.89 -4.26 -17.00
N PHE A 244 12.86 -5.07 -17.44
CA PHE A 244 13.86 -4.78 -18.48
C PHE A 244 13.48 -3.60 -19.40
N VAL A 245 14.14 -2.44 -19.22
CA VAL A 245 14.01 -1.30 -20.14
C VAL A 245 14.70 -1.72 -21.43
N MET A 246 13.88 -2.16 -22.38
CA MET A 246 14.33 -2.58 -23.69
C MET A 246 14.89 -1.35 -24.43
N MET A 247 16.05 -1.49 -25.07
CA MET A 247 16.63 -0.37 -25.82
C MET A 247 15.66 0.09 -26.92
N GLU A 248 15.63 1.38 -27.23
CA GLU A 248 14.69 1.96 -28.21
C GLU A 248 14.71 1.22 -29.57
N GLY A 249 15.89 0.77 -30.01
CA GLY A 249 16.06 -0.04 -31.21
C GLY A 249 15.42 -1.44 -31.14
N GLN A 250 15.41 -2.07 -29.96
CA GLN A 250 14.73 -3.36 -29.76
C GLN A 250 13.20 -3.18 -29.71
N GLN A 251 12.70 -2.08 -29.13
CA GLN A 251 11.28 -1.75 -29.14
C GLN A 251 10.74 -1.54 -30.54
N LYS A 252 11.46 -0.77 -31.39
CA LYS A 252 11.11 -0.60 -32.80
C LYS A 252 11.05 -1.93 -33.55
N ARG A 253 12.04 -2.79 -33.36
CA ARG A 253 12.06 -4.14 -33.96
C ARG A 253 10.87 -4.99 -33.51
N LEU A 254 10.53 -4.95 -32.23
CA LEU A 254 9.45 -5.76 -31.68
C LEU A 254 8.08 -5.28 -32.17
N ARG A 255 7.88 -3.96 -32.28
CA ARG A 255 6.68 -3.35 -32.88
C ARG A 255 6.53 -3.72 -34.36
N ALA A 256 7.60 -3.58 -35.14
CA ALA A 256 7.61 -3.95 -36.55
C ALA A 256 7.22 -5.42 -36.75
N ALA A 257 7.83 -6.32 -35.95
CA ALA A 257 7.52 -7.74 -35.99
C ALA A 257 6.05 -8.06 -35.64
N CYS A 258 5.44 -7.36 -34.68
CA CYS A 258 4.01 -7.51 -34.39
C CYS A 258 3.14 -7.07 -35.55
N SER A 259 3.48 -5.93 -36.18
CA SER A 259 2.73 -5.43 -37.34
C SER A 259 2.81 -6.41 -38.51
N GLU A 260 4.00 -6.91 -38.83
CA GLU A 260 4.19 -7.93 -39.86
C GLU A 260 3.44 -9.23 -39.53
N ALA A 261 3.39 -9.63 -38.26
CA ALA A 261 2.66 -10.82 -37.84
C ALA A 261 1.15 -10.62 -37.97
N LYS A 262 0.63 -9.43 -37.66
CA LYS A 262 -0.79 -9.08 -37.80
C LYS A 262 -1.29 -9.26 -39.23
N ASP A 263 -0.44 -8.99 -40.23
CA ASP A 263 -0.78 -9.18 -41.65
C ASP A 263 -0.94 -10.66 -42.04
N LEU A 264 -0.41 -11.59 -41.24
CA LEU A 264 -0.56 -13.04 -41.42
C LEU A 264 -1.79 -13.61 -40.70
N ALA A 265 -2.57 -12.77 -40.00
CA ALA A 265 -3.73 -13.23 -39.25
C ALA A 265 -4.82 -13.81 -40.16
N TYR A 266 -5.36 -14.97 -39.76
CA TYR A 266 -6.53 -15.57 -40.38
C TYR A 266 -7.75 -15.33 -39.49
N ALA A 267 -8.48 -14.24 -39.74
CA ALA A 267 -9.64 -13.83 -38.94
C ALA A 267 -10.89 -13.54 -39.79
N PRO A 268 -11.42 -14.53 -40.56
CA PRO A 268 -12.56 -14.30 -41.44
C PRO A 268 -13.87 -14.06 -40.68
N TYR A 269 -14.00 -14.45 -39.41
CA TYR A 269 -15.24 -14.36 -38.65
C TYR A 269 -15.30 -13.06 -37.84
N SER A 270 -14.32 -12.80 -36.96
CA SER A 270 -14.33 -11.57 -36.16
C SER A 270 -13.88 -10.33 -36.92
N LYS A 271 -13.10 -10.51 -38.01
CA LYS A 271 -12.35 -9.44 -38.69
C LYS A 271 -11.37 -8.71 -37.77
N PHE A 272 -11.07 -9.28 -36.61
CA PHE A 272 -10.19 -8.70 -35.60
C PHE A 272 -8.81 -9.35 -35.68
N ARG A 273 -7.89 -8.70 -36.40
CA ARG A 273 -6.52 -9.20 -36.59
C ARG A 273 -5.64 -8.79 -35.42
N VAL A 274 -4.86 -9.74 -34.92
CA VAL A 274 -3.91 -9.55 -33.82
C VAL A 274 -2.57 -10.14 -34.25
N GLY A 275 -1.52 -9.35 -34.08
CA GLY A 275 -0.14 -9.79 -34.23
C GLY A 275 0.58 -9.78 -32.90
N ALA A 276 1.45 -10.76 -32.67
CA ALA A 276 2.29 -10.86 -31.50
C ALA A 276 3.74 -11.17 -31.89
N ALA A 277 4.68 -10.74 -31.05
CA ALA A 277 6.09 -11.03 -31.21
C ALA A 277 6.72 -11.31 -29.83
N VAL A 278 7.53 -12.36 -29.76
CA VAL A 278 8.22 -12.80 -28.53
C VAL A 278 9.71 -12.56 -28.70
N LEU A 279 10.30 -11.73 -27.83
CA LEU A 279 11.73 -11.48 -27.79
C LEU A 279 12.41 -12.42 -26.80
N TYR A 280 13.42 -13.13 -27.27
CA TYR A 280 14.17 -14.11 -26.48
C TYR A 280 15.53 -13.59 -26.00
N GLY A 281 16.13 -14.31 -25.05
CA GLY A 281 17.42 -14.02 -24.43
C GLY A 281 18.56 -13.83 -25.43
N ASP A 282 18.54 -14.58 -26.53
CA ASP A 282 19.47 -14.51 -27.67
C ASP A 282 19.18 -13.36 -28.66
N ASN A 283 18.23 -12.48 -28.34
CA ASN A 283 17.73 -11.38 -29.17
C ASN A 283 17.02 -11.80 -30.47
N THR A 284 16.63 -13.07 -30.58
CA THR A 284 15.74 -13.53 -31.64
C THR A 284 14.29 -13.16 -31.36
N ILE A 285 13.50 -12.95 -32.42
CA ILE A 285 12.09 -12.62 -32.34
C ILE A 285 11.30 -13.69 -33.07
N VAL A 286 10.33 -14.28 -32.37
CA VAL A 286 9.37 -15.21 -32.97
C VAL A 286 8.03 -14.52 -33.11
N LYS A 287 7.43 -14.60 -34.31
CA LYS A 287 6.17 -13.95 -34.67
C LYS A 287 4.99 -14.91 -34.52
N GLY A 288 3.82 -14.38 -34.21
CA GLY A 288 2.56 -15.13 -34.20
C GLY A 288 1.38 -14.24 -34.54
N ALA A 289 0.36 -14.84 -35.13
CA ALA A 289 -0.87 -14.16 -35.54
C ALA A 289 -2.07 -14.97 -35.05
N ASN A 290 -3.22 -14.34 -34.85
CA ASN A 290 -4.41 -15.10 -34.53
C ASN A 290 -4.90 -15.90 -35.75
N VAL A 291 -5.33 -17.13 -35.49
CA VAL A 291 -5.90 -18.05 -36.46
C VAL A 291 -7.25 -18.51 -35.94
N GLU A 292 -8.31 -18.05 -36.58
CA GLU A 292 -9.66 -18.46 -36.25
C GLU A 292 -10.02 -19.79 -36.89
N ASN A 293 -11.05 -20.42 -36.33
CA ASN A 293 -11.61 -21.66 -36.83
C ASN A 293 -13.13 -21.59 -36.75
N ALA A 294 -13.85 -22.30 -37.64
CA ALA A 294 -15.30 -22.38 -37.61
C ALA A 294 -15.82 -22.91 -36.26
N SER A 295 -15.08 -23.82 -35.62
CA SER A 295 -15.26 -24.15 -34.21
C SER A 295 -14.44 -23.17 -33.37
N PHE A 296 -15.08 -22.13 -32.83
CA PHE A 296 -14.37 -21.04 -32.15
C PHE A 296 -13.47 -21.48 -31.00
N GLY A 297 -13.79 -22.58 -30.31
CA GLY A 297 -12.93 -23.14 -29.26
C GLY A 297 -11.58 -23.66 -29.77
N ALA A 298 -11.46 -23.96 -31.06
CA ALA A 298 -10.21 -24.39 -31.71
C ALA A 298 -9.34 -23.22 -32.20
N GLY A 299 -9.83 -21.97 -32.09
CA GLY A 299 -9.07 -20.78 -32.47
C GLY A 299 -7.86 -20.53 -31.58
N LEU A 300 -6.79 -20.00 -32.17
CA LEU A 300 -5.54 -19.67 -31.48
C LEU A 300 -5.29 -18.17 -31.54
N CYS A 301 -4.97 -17.58 -30.39
CA CYS A 301 -4.56 -16.17 -30.31
C CYS A 301 -3.10 -16.00 -30.74
N ALA A 302 -2.73 -14.78 -31.13
CA ALA A 302 -1.42 -14.45 -31.66
C ALA A 302 -0.27 -14.79 -30.69
N GLU A 303 -0.45 -14.51 -29.40
CA GLU A 303 0.53 -14.74 -28.35
C GLU A 303 0.82 -16.24 -28.19
N ARG A 304 -0.24 -17.05 -28.15
CA ARG A 304 -0.13 -18.52 -28.06
C ARG A 304 0.48 -19.09 -29.33
N SER A 305 0.10 -18.57 -30.51
CA SER A 305 0.71 -18.97 -31.77
C SER A 305 2.22 -18.71 -31.77
N ALA A 306 2.67 -17.53 -31.32
CA ALA A 306 4.09 -17.19 -31.29
C ALA A 306 4.89 -18.12 -30.35
N LEU A 307 4.35 -18.42 -29.16
CA LEU A 307 4.99 -19.30 -28.19
C LEU A 307 5.05 -20.76 -28.65
N VAL A 308 3.98 -21.26 -29.28
CA VAL A 308 3.96 -22.61 -29.87
C VAL A 308 4.98 -22.71 -31.01
N THR A 309 5.01 -21.72 -31.91
CA THR A 309 6.01 -21.65 -32.97
C THR A 309 7.43 -21.63 -32.41
N ALA A 310 7.68 -20.81 -31.39
CA ALA A 310 9.00 -20.73 -30.77
C ALA A 310 9.43 -22.08 -30.18
N ARG A 311 8.51 -22.79 -29.51
CA ARG A 311 8.81 -24.14 -28.99
C ARG A 311 9.12 -25.13 -30.10
N MET A 312 8.40 -25.06 -31.22
CA MET A 312 8.65 -25.92 -32.38
C MET A 312 9.98 -25.62 -33.08
N GLU A 313 10.43 -24.37 -33.04
CA GLU A 313 11.76 -23.94 -33.50
C GLU A 313 12.89 -24.29 -32.50
N GLY A 314 12.57 -24.98 -31.41
CA GLY A 314 13.54 -25.38 -30.39
C GLY A 314 14.05 -24.22 -29.54
N LYS A 315 13.29 -23.12 -29.42
CA LYS A 315 13.65 -22.01 -28.54
C LYS A 315 13.49 -22.44 -27.08
N ASP A 316 14.60 -22.47 -26.36
CA ASP A 316 14.69 -22.91 -24.96
C ASP A 316 15.44 -21.90 -24.07
N CYS A 317 15.45 -20.63 -24.45
CA CYS A 317 16.04 -19.55 -23.67
C CYS A 317 14.96 -18.65 -23.06
N GLN A 318 15.36 -17.84 -22.07
CA GLN A 318 14.46 -16.97 -21.33
C GLN A 318 13.74 -15.98 -22.26
N ILE A 319 12.43 -15.81 -22.07
CA ILE A 319 11.66 -14.76 -22.74
C ILE A 319 11.97 -13.41 -22.06
N LYS A 320 12.37 -12.42 -22.85
CA LYS A 320 12.68 -11.05 -22.39
C LYS A 320 11.46 -10.13 -22.44
N ALA A 321 10.64 -10.27 -23.46
CA ALA A 321 9.44 -9.44 -23.66
C ALA A 321 8.47 -10.11 -24.62
N ILE A 322 7.19 -9.80 -24.48
CA ILE A 322 6.16 -10.10 -25.48
C ILE A 322 5.52 -8.79 -25.91
N ALA A 323 5.25 -8.64 -27.19
CA ALA A 323 4.47 -7.54 -27.71
C ALA A 323 3.22 -8.04 -28.44
N VAL A 324 2.17 -7.21 -28.42
CA VAL A 324 0.92 -7.43 -29.13
C VAL A 324 0.45 -6.14 -29.81
N THR A 325 -0.23 -6.28 -30.94
CA THR A 325 -0.87 -5.18 -31.66
C THR A 325 -2.10 -5.65 -32.42
N THR A 326 -3.00 -4.73 -32.75
CA THR A 326 -4.21 -4.99 -33.52
C THR A 326 -4.50 -3.82 -34.49
N ASP A 327 -5.66 -3.83 -35.13
CA ASP A 327 -6.12 -2.79 -36.06
C ASP A 327 -6.86 -1.63 -35.36
N THR A 328 -7.11 -1.73 -34.05
CA THR A 328 -7.84 -0.71 -33.28
C THR A 328 -6.92 0.29 -32.60
N GLU A 329 -7.46 1.49 -32.35
CA GLU A 329 -6.81 2.51 -31.51
C GLU A 329 -7.07 2.29 -30.01
N GLU A 330 -8.04 1.45 -29.67
CA GLU A 330 -8.25 1.02 -28.29
C GLU A 330 -7.12 0.08 -27.84
N LEU A 331 -6.73 0.22 -26.57
CA LEU A 331 -5.75 -0.66 -25.94
C LEU A 331 -6.32 -2.07 -25.85
N VAL A 332 -5.67 -3.02 -26.52
CA VAL A 332 -6.03 -4.44 -26.46
C VAL A 332 -5.01 -5.20 -25.64
N SER A 333 -5.51 -5.82 -24.57
CA SER A 333 -4.71 -6.63 -23.66
C SER A 333 -4.81 -8.11 -24.01
N PRO A 334 -3.73 -8.91 -23.81
CA PRO A 334 -3.80 -10.35 -23.95
C PRO A 334 -4.98 -10.94 -23.19
N CYS A 335 -5.71 -11.88 -23.80
CA CYS A 335 -6.85 -12.51 -23.14
C CYS A 335 -6.41 -13.45 -22.00
N GLY A 336 -7.34 -13.83 -21.12
CA GLY A 336 -7.03 -14.62 -19.91
C GLY A 336 -6.26 -15.93 -20.20
N ILE A 337 -6.62 -16.66 -21.25
CA ILE A 337 -5.92 -17.89 -21.62
C ILE A 337 -4.50 -17.63 -22.12
N CYS A 338 -4.26 -16.50 -22.81
CA CYS A 338 -2.91 -16.14 -23.23
C CYS A 338 -2.05 -15.75 -22.04
N ARG A 339 -2.60 -14.96 -21.10
CA ARG A 339 -1.89 -14.62 -19.86
C ARG A 339 -1.49 -15.88 -19.10
N GLN A 340 -2.40 -16.83 -18.95
CA GLN A 340 -2.13 -18.09 -18.26
C GLN A 340 -1.12 -18.96 -19.03
N PHE A 341 -1.17 -18.99 -20.36
CA PHE A 341 -0.22 -19.72 -21.19
C PHE A 341 1.19 -19.12 -21.12
N ILE A 342 1.30 -17.78 -21.14
CA ILE A 342 2.58 -17.07 -20.98
C ILE A 342 3.18 -17.39 -19.60
N ARG A 343 2.36 -17.48 -18.55
CA ARG A 343 2.81 -17.76 -17.17
C ARG A 343 3.54 -19.09 -17.02
N GLU A 344 3.26 -20.07 -17.86
CA GLU A 344 3.97 -21.35 -17.88
C GLU A 344 5.47 -21.17 -18.22
N PHE A 345 5.78 -20.22 -19.11
CA PHE A 345 7.12 -20.04 -19.68
C PHE A 345 7.83 -18.79 -19.14
N SER A 346 7.23 -18.07 -18.19
CA SER A 346 7.72 -16.75 -17.79
C SER A 346 7.32 -16.38 -16.36
N GLU A 347 8.16 -15.55 -15.76
CA GLU A 347 7.94 -15.00 -14.42
C GLU A 347 6.93 -13.84 -14.44
N PRO A 348 6.27 -13.54 -13.30
CA PRO A 348 5.33 -12.42 -13.17
C PRO A 348 5.91 -11.06 -13.59
N GLU A 349 7.22 -10.89 -13.56
CA GLU A 349 7.93 -9.66 -13.94
C GLU A 349 8.08 -9.48 -15.46
N LEU A 350 7.70 -10.46 -16.28
CA LEU A 350 7.83 -10.37 -17.74
C LEU A 350 7.06 -9.16 -18.29
N PRO A 351 7.72 -8.24 -19.03
CA PRO A 351 7.05 -7.10 -19.63
C PRO A 351 6.27 -7.49 -20.89
N ILE A 352 5.03 -7.00 -20.96
CA ILE A 352 4.09 -7.14 -22.06
C ILE A 352 3.84 -5.75 -22.68
N TYR A 353 4.26 -5.59 -23.93
CA TYR A 353 4.14 -4.36 -24.71
C TYR A 353 2.87 -4.42 -25.57
N MET A 354 1.94 -3.50 -25.33
CA MET A 354 0.69 -3.42 -26.08
C MET A 354 0.71 -2.15 -26.93
N PHE A 355 0.75 -2.34 -28.24
CA PHE A 355 0.75 -1.24 -29.21
C PHE A 355 -0.64 -1.07 -29.83
N THR A 356 -1.15 0.16 -29.81
CA THR A 356 -2.28 0.55 -30.66
C THR A 356 -1.84 0.63 -32.12
N ASN A 357 -2.80 0.78 -33.04
CA ASN A 357 -2.51 0.93 -34.46
C ASN A 357 -1.77 2.25 -34.78
N SER A 358 -2.10 3.36 -34.11
CA SER A 358 -1.34 4.62 -34.14
C SER A 358 0.10 4.46 -33.64
N GLY A 359 0.32 3.53 -32.71
CA GLY A 359 1.61 3.28 -32.11
C GLY A 359 1.80 3.69 -30.68
N ASP A 360 0.73 4.14 -30.04
CA ASP A 360 0.71 4.39 -28.62
C ASP A 360 1.04 3.08 -27.89
N LEU A 361 1.96 3.18 -26.94
CA LEU A 361 2.49 2.03 -26.23
C LEU A 361 1.97 2.05 -24.79
N THR A 362 1.37 0.94 -24.38
CA THR A 362 1.18 0.63 -22.96
C THR A 362 2.02 -0.59 -22.59
N VAL A 363 2.77 -0.51 -21.49
CA VAL A 363 3.52 -1.65 -20.95
C VAL A 363 2.94 -2.07 -19.60
N ARG A 364 2.74 -3.37 -19.41
CA ARG A 364 2.39 -3.99 -18.12
C ARG A 364 3.21 -5.24 -17.90
N THR A 365 3.43 -5.63 -16.66
CA THR A 365 4.01 -6.95 -16.38
C THR A 365 2.96 -8.05 -16.46
N LEU A 366 3.39 -9.29 -16.66
CA LEU A 366 2.49 -10.44 -16.64
C LEU A 366 1.71 -10.56 -15.33
N GLY A 367 2.35 -10.30 -14.20
CA GLY A 367 1.72 -10.34 -12.87
C GLY A 367 0.72 -9.22 -12.63
N GLU A 368 0.85 -8.08 -13.30
CA GLU A 368 -0.18 -7.02 -13.31
C GLU A 368 -1.40 -7.43 -14.13
N LEU A 369 -1.18 -8.16 -15.23
CA LEU A 369 -2.27 -8.66 -16.08
C LEU A 369 -2.93 -9.92 -15.50
N LEU A 370 -2.21 -10.72 -14.71
CA LEU A 370 -2.69 -11.96 -14.10
C LEU A 370 -2.22 -12.05 -12.64
N PRO A 371 -2.83 -11.27 -11.72
CA PRO A 371 -2.42 -11.26 -10.32
C PRO A 371 -2.71 -12.60 -9.64
N LEU A 372 -1.82 -13.00 -8.72
CA LEU A 372 -1.93 -14.25 -7.96
C LEU A 372 -2.09 -15.50 -8.86
N SER A 373 -1.46 -15.46 -10.04
CA SER A 373 -1.55 -16.52 -11.06
C SER A 373 -1.07 -17.88 -10.53
N PHE A 374 -1.79 -18.93 -10.90
CA PHE A 374 -1.30 -20.31 -10.81
C PHE A 374 -0.19 -20.55 -11.84
N GLY A 375 0.88 -21.25 -11.48
CA GLY A 375 2.01 -21.55 -12.37
C GLY A 375 2.88 -22.71 -11.90
N PRO A 376 4.02 -22.96 -12.58
CA PRO A 376 4.91 -24.09 -12.30
C PRO A 376 5.31 -24.22 -10.83
N ASP A 377 5.56 -23.09 -10.15
CA ASP A 377 5.94 -23.05 -8.73
C ASP A 377 4.89 -23.69 -7.81
N ASN A 378 3.61 -23.69 -8.20
CA ASN A 378 2.52 -24.28 -7.41
C ASN A 378 2.42 -25.80 -7.58
N LEU A 379 2.98 -26.34 -8.67
CA LEU A 379 2.98 -27.77 -8.97
C LEU A 379 4.29 -28.44 -8.55
N LEU A 380 5.41 -27.74 -8.71
CA LEU A 380 6.75 -28.27 -8.43
C LEU A 380 7.11 -28.20 -6.93
N SER A 381 6.37 -27.44 -6.11
CA SER A 381 6.60 -27.34 -4.66
C SER A 381 5.94 -28.46 -3.83
N ARG A 382 5.76 -29.67 -4.38
CA ARG A 382 5.29 -30.86 -3.63
C ARG A 382 6.25 -32.03 -3.78
N GLY A 383 7.46 -31.85 -3.23
CA GLY A 383 8.22 -32.94 -2.63
C GLY A 383 7.89 -32.96 -1.13
N GLY A 384 6.82 -33.67 -0.78
CA GLY A 384 6.46 -34.04 0.59
C GLY A 384 6.51 -35.55 0.73
#